data_AF-A0A9C9ES91-F1
#
_entry.id   AF-A0A9C9ES91-F1
#
_cell.length_a   1.000
_cell.length_b   1.000
_cell.length_c   1.000
_cell.angle_alpha   90.00
_cell.angle_beta   90.00
_cell.angle_gamma   90.00
#
_symmetry.space_group_name_H-M   'P 1'
#
loop_
_entity.id
_entity.type
_entity.pdbx_description
1 polymer ?
#
loop_
_entity_poly.entity_id
_entity_poly.type
_entity_poly.pdbx_seq_one_letter_code
_entity_poly.pdbx_strand_id
1 'polypeptide(L)'
;MAVLGVAGVVCCAAATAGDISQDLKTGYLVGATPKRQQFGQILGVVIPAFVIAPVLTVLEKAYGIGSEELPAPQANLFASIAKAMFTKSAMPWTMVNNGIAIGIALVVIDEILRSRNAKFRAHVMPVAVGIYLPLGLSVPILIGGIINHITRRIARPRGTEEATVHRGVLFGSGLIAGEAIMGIITAFLIVGGMKLPIMKFESDVLSLVLFGLAALGLVYVAVKSKE
;
A
#
# COMPACT_ATOMS: atom_id res chain seq x y z
N MET A 1 -11.26 -2.05 27.15
CA MET A 1 -10.72 -0.83 26.51
C MET A 1 -9.29 -0.51 26.93
N ALA A 2 -8.98 -0.38 28.22
CA ALA A 2 -7.62 -0.03 28.68
C ALA A 2 -6.51 -0.98 28.17
N VAL A 3 -6.72 -2.29 28.22
CA VAL A 3 -5.74 -3.29 27.74
C VAL A 3 -5.49 -3.18 26.23
N LEU A 4 -6.55 -3.01 25.43
CA LEU A 4 -6.43 -2.83 23.97
C LEU A 4 -5.73 -1.51 23.61
N GLY A 5 -5.98 -0.45 24.39
CA GLY A 5 -5.29 0.83 24.23
C GLY A 5 -3.79 0.73 24.49
N VAL A 6 -3.39 0.08 25.60
CA VAL A 6 -1.97 -0.15 25.91
C VAL A 6 -1.32 -1.05 24.86
N ALA A 7 -1.99 -2.13 24.44
CA ALA A 7 -1.49 -3.02 23.39
C ALA A 7 -1.29 -2.28 22.06
N GLY A 8 -2.21 -1.39 21.70
CA GLY A 8 -2.10 -0.54 20.51
C GLY A 8 -0.89 0.40 20.57
N VAL A 9 -0.70 1.10 21.70
CA VAL A 9 0.46 1.99 21.89
C VAL A 9 1.79 1.23 21.79
N VAL A 10 1.89 0.08 22.46
CA VAL A 10 3.11 -0.75 22.42
C VAL A 10 3.36 -1.29 21.01
N CYS A 11 2.32 -1.76 20.32
CA CYS A 11 2.42 -2.24 18.95
C CYS A 11 2.91 -1.15 17.99
N CYS A 12 2.32 0.05 18.05
CA CYS A 12 2.76 1.18 17.23
C CYS A 12 4.20 1.58 17.55
N ALA A 13 4.58 1.67 18.82
CA ALA A 13 5.94 2.02 19.23
C ALA A 13 6.97 0.98 18.73
N ALA A 14 6.67 -0.31 18.86
CA ALA A 14 7.54 -1.39 18.38
C ALA A 14 7.67 -1.40 16.85
N ALA A 15 6.56 -1.21 16.13
CA ALA A 15 6.56 -1.14 14.67
C ALA A 15 7.39 0.05 14.18
N THR A 16 7.14 1.26 14.71
CA THR A 16 7.88 2.47 14.32
C THR A 16 9.37 2.38 14.67
N ALA A 17 9.74 1.77 15.81
CA ALA A 17 11.14 1.54 16.15
C ALA A 17 11.83 0.58 15.16
N GLY A 18 11.12 -0.47 14.73
CA GLY A 18 11.58 -1.40 13.70
C GLY A 18 11.84 -0.69 12.36
N ASP A 19 10.85 0.09 11.90
CA ASP A 19 10.94 0.84 10.64
C ASP A 19 12.09 1.87 10.68
N ILE A 20 12.20 2.65 11.76
CA ILE A 20 13.29 3.61 11.95
C ILE A 20 14.66 2.93 11.89
N SER A 21 14.79 1.75 12.49
CA SER A 21 16.05 0.99 12.46
C SER A 21 16.42 0.52 11.04
N GLN A 22 15.43 0.11 10.24
CA GLN A 22 15.64 -0.27 8.84
C GLN A 22 15.96 0.92 7.95
N ASP A 23 15.29 2.05 8.18
CA ASP A 23 15.55 3.31 7.50
C ASP A 23 16.98 3.78 7.79
N LEU A 24 17.42 3.79 9.05
CA LEU A 24 18.77 4.23 9.43
C LEU A 24 19.84 3.32 8.81
N LYS A 25 19.59 2.00 8.75
CA LYS A 25 20.48 1.06 8.06
C LYS A 25 20.56 1.37 6.57
N THR A 26 19.41 1.59 5.92
CA THR A 26 19.36 1.92 4.48
C THR A 26 20.04 3.26 4.23
N GLY A 27 19.77 4.25 5.07
CA GLY A 27 20.40 5.57 5.05
C GLY A 27 21.92 5.50 5.17
N TYR A 28 22.43 4.68 6.08
CA TYR A 28 23.86 4.41 6.20
C TYR A 28 24.45 3.81 4.91
N LEU A 29 23.77 2.84 4.30
CA LEU A 29 24.23 2.19 3.06
C LEU A 29 24.29 3.14 1.86
N VAL A 30 23.38 4.11 1.79
CA VAL A 30 23.36 5.11 0.70
C VAL A 30 24.12 6.40 1.03
N GLY A 31 24.83 6.45 2.16
CA GLY A 31 25.65 7.60 2.58
C GLY A 31 24.86 8.80 3.11
N ALA A 32 23.61 8.60 3.55
CA ALA A 32 22.79 9.66 4.14
C ALA A 32 23.36 10.13 5.49
N THR A 33 23.13 11.40 5.85
CA THR A 33 23.54 11.96 7.15
C THR A 33 22.57 11.52 8.26
N PRO A 34 22.99 10.68 9.23
CA PRO A 34 22.07 10.08 10.19
C PRO A 34 21.31 11.11 11.05
N LYS A 35 21.99 12.21 11.43
CA LYS A 35 21.38 13.29 12.23
C LYS A 35 20.19 13.95 11.52
N ARG A 36 20.29 14.16 10.21
CA ARG A 36 19.21 14.78 9.41
C ARG A 36 18.06 13.80 9.22
N GLN A 37 18.37 12.52 9.03
CA GLN A 37 17.37 11.46 8.88
C GLN A 37 16.56 11.26 10.17
N GLN A 38 17.22 11.20 11.33
CA GLN A 38 16.55 11.09 12.63
C GLN A 38 15.60 12.27 12.88
N PHE A 39 16.03 13.49 12.56
CA PHE A 39 15.17 14.68 12.69
C PHE A 39 13.94 14.58 11.77
N GLY A 40 14.13 14.15 10.53
CA GLY A 40 13.04 13.90 9.60
C GLY A 40 12.03 12.86 10.10
N GLN A 41 12.52 11.75 10.68
CA GLN A 41 11.67 10.70 11.25
C GLN A 41 10.91 11.18 12.48
N ILE A 42 11.53 11.96 13.37
CA ILE A 42 10.84 12.54 14.53
C ILE A 42 9.69 13.44 14.07
N LEU A 43 9.94 14.33 13.11
CA LEU A 43 8.88 15.17 12.53
C LEU A 43 7.80 14.31 11.84
N GLY A 44 8.21 13.26 11.14
CA GLY A 44 7.34 12.30 10.46
C GLY A 44 6.44 11.50 11.40
N VAL A 45 6.76 11.42 12.70
CA VAL A 45 5.89 10.80 13.71
C VAL A 45 5.05 11.85 14.43
N VAL A 46 5.67 12.97 14.85
CA VAL A 46 4.99 13.99 15.66
C VAL A 46 3.90 14.70 14.87
N ILE A 47 4.16 15.11 13.62
CA ILE A 47 3.17 15.85 12.83
C ILE A 47 1.93 14.98 12.54
N PRO A 48 2.06 13.75 12.00
CA PRO A 48 0.89 12.92 11.71
C PRO A 48 0.15 12.45 12.97
N ALA A 49 0.82 12.31 14.12
CA ALA A 49 0.14 11.95 15.37
C ALA A 49 -1.00 12.92 15.73
N PHE A 50 -0.84 14.22 15.47
CA PHE A 50 -1.89 15.23 15.71
C PHE A 50 -2.90 15.35 14.54
N VAL A 51 -2.50 14.98 13.32
CA VAL A 51 -3.33 15.15 12.12
C VAL A 51 -4.22 13.93 11.85
N ILE A 52 -3.73 12.72 12.10
CA ILE A 52 -4.42 11.47 11.73
C ILE A 52 -5.73 11.31 12.50
N ALA A 53 -5.77 11.55 13.81
CA ALA A 53 -6.98 11.34 14.60
C ALA A 53 -8.19 12.22 14.17
N PRO A 54 -8.02 13.55 13.95
CA PRO A 54 -9.07 14.37 13.36
C PRO A 54 -9.49 13.89 11.97
N VAL A 55 -8.54 13.56 11.10
CA VAL A 55 -8.83 13.09 9.73
C VAL A 55 -9.63 11.79 9.74
N LEU A 56 -9.25 10.81 10.57
CA LEU A 56 -9.98 9.57 10.72
C LEU A 56 -11.41 9.80 11.24
N THR A 57 -11.60 10.76 12.15
CA THR A 57 -12.93 11.12 12.66
C THR A 57 -13.81 11.72 11.56
N VAL A 58 -13.23 12.53 10.66
CA VAL A 58 -13.95 13.11 9.52
C VAL A 58 -14.28 12.04 8.48
N LEU A 59 -13.33 11.16 8.17
CA LEU A 59 -13.55 10.04 7.24
C LEU A 59 -14.62 9.07 7.74
N GLU A 60 -14.60 8.74 9.04
CA GLU A 60 -15.64 7.91 9.68
C GLU A 60 -17.02 8.53 9.53
N LYS A 61 -17.14 9.85 9.75
CA LYS A 61 -18.43 10.56 9.59
C LYS A 61 -18.87 10.71 8.13
N ALA A 62 -17.93 10.84 7.20
CA ALA A 62 -18.23 11.06 5.79
C ALA A 62 -18.61 9.77 5.05
N TYR A 63 -17.86 8.68 5.29
CA TYR A 63 -17.96 7.44 4.50
C TYR A 63 -18.17 6.18 5.37
N GLY A 64 -17.79 6.22 6.65
CA GLY A 64 -17.75 5.06 7.54
C GLY A 64 -16.58 4.11 7.21
N ILE A 65 -15.61 3.99 8.12
CA ILE A 65 -14.44 3.12 7.92
C ILE A 65 -14.89 1.66 7.92
N GLY A 66 -14.56 0.94 6.84
CA GLY A 66 -14.99 -0.44 6.63
C GLY A 66 -16.33 -0.58 5.89
N SER A 67 -16.91 0.53 5.43
CA SER A 67 -18.04 0.51 4.48
C SER A 67 -17.59 0.10 3.07
N GLU A 68 -18.53 -0.04 2.14
CA GLU A 68 -18.22 -0.24 0.71
C GLU A 68 -17.50 0.97 0.09
N GLU A 69 -17.76 2.17 0.60
CA GLU A 69 -17.16 3.41 0.10
C GLU A 69 -15.73 3.61 0.63
N LEU A 70 -15.44 3.11 1.84
CA LEU A 70 -14.10 3.17 2.44
C LEU A 70 -13.69 1.80 3.01
N PRO A 71 -13.37 0.82 2.16
CA PRO A 71 -13.02 -0.53 2.61
C PRO A 71 -11.68 -0.52 3.35
N ALA A 72 -11.66 -1.15 4.53
CA ALA A 72 -10.48 -1.26 5.38
C ALA A 72 -10.04 -2.73 5.56
N PRO A 73 -9.59 -3.43 4.49
CA PRO A 73 -9.34 -4.88 4.52
C PRO A 73 -8.26 -5.27 5.54
N GLN A 74 -7.22 -4.46 5.68
CA GLN A 74 -6.16 -4.68 6.67
C GLN A 74 -6.69 -4.55 8.10
N ALA A 75 -7.44 -3.48 8.39
CA ALA A 75 -8.04 -3.28 9.71
C ALA A 75 -9.04 -4.40 10.06
N ASN A 76 -9.84 -4.84 9.08
CA ASN A 76 -10.79 -5.95 9.24
C ASN A 76 -10.08 -7.27 9.54
N LEU A 77 -8.96 -7.55 8.85
CA LEU A 77 -8.13 -8.72 9.15
C LEU A 77 -7.61 -8.70 10.59
N PHE A 78 -6.97 -7.60 11.03
CA PHE A 78 -6.47 -7.49 12.39
C PHE A 78 -7.59 -7.54 13.45
N ALA A 79 -8.74 -6.92 13.17
CA ALA A 79 -9.92 -6.99 14.03
C ALA A 79 -10.44 -8.43 14.16
N SER A 80 -10.45 -9.21 13.07
CA SER A 80 -10.86 -10.61 13.08
C SER A 80 -9.92 -11.48 13.92
N ILE A 81 -8.61 -11.28 13.80
CA ILE A 81 -7.59 -11.98 14.58
C ILE A 81 -7.72 -11.63 16.06
N ALA A 82 -7.84 -10.34 16.39
CA ALA A 82 -8.01 -9.89 17.77
C ALA A 82 -9.29 -10.48 18.39
N LYS A 83 -10.42 -10.45 17.67
CA LYS A 83 -11.67 -11.09 18.14
C LYS A 83 -11.47 -12.58 18.39
N ALA A 84 -10.84 -13.29 17.48
CA ALA A 84 -10.57 -14.73 17.61
C ALA A 84 -9.63 -15.07 18.77
N MET A 85 -8.67 -14.19 19.10
CA MET A 85 -7.73 -14.39 20.22
C MET A 85 -8.34 -14.07 21.58
N PHE A 86 -9.12 -12.99 21.67
CA PHE A 86 -9.64 -12.48 22.96
C PHE A 86 -11.05 -12.96 23.29
N THR A 87 -11.76 -13.53 22.33
CA THR A 87 -13.06 -14.18 22.54
C THR A 87 -12.85 -15.69 22.52
N LYS A 88 -13.58 -16.47 23.34
CA LYS A 88 -13.54 -17.95 23.36
C LYS A 88 -13.99 -18.62 22.04
N SER A 89 -14.22 -17.85 20.98
CA SER A 89 -14.43 -18.37 19.63
C SER A 89 -13.19 -19.14 19.17
N ALA A 90 -13.39 -20.37 18.71
CA ALA A 90 -12.31 -21.20 18.20
C ALA A 90 -11.66 -20.51 16.99
N MET A 91 -10.42 -20.06 17.14
CA MET A 91 -9.59 -19.63 16.02
C MET A 91 -9.60 -20.75 14.96
N PRO A 92 -9.76 -20.43 13.66
CA PRO A 92 -9.80 -21.44 12.60
C PRO A 92 -8.38 -21.98 12.36
N TRP A 93 -7.90 -22.81 13.29
CA TRP A 93 -6.55 -23.37 13.29
C TRP A 93 -6.25 -24.19 12.02
N THR A 94 -7.27 -24.78 11.41
CA THR A 94 -7.14 -25.42 10.09
C THR A 94 -6.70 -24.42 9.02
N MET A 95 -7.30 -23.23 8.97
CA MET A 95 -6.91 -22.17 8.03
C MET A 95 -5.52 -21.61 8.35
N VAL A 96 -5.18 -21.44 9.63
CA VAL A 96 -3.85 -20.99 10.05
C VAL A 96 -2.78 -22.00 9.64
N ASN A 97 -3.00 -23.30 9.90
CA ASN A 97 -2.08 -24.37 9.53
C ASN A 97 -1.92 -24.47 8.00
N ASN A 98 -3.01 -24.32 7.25
CA ASN A 98 -2.94 -24.25 5.78
C ASN A 98 -2.12 -23.04 5.32
N GLY A 99 -2.30 -21.87 5.94
CA GLY A 99 -1.51 -20.67 5.65
C GLY A 99 -0.02 -20.87 5.92
N ILE A 100 0.33 -21.50 7.05
CA ILE A 100 1.71 -21.87 7.39
C ILE A 100 2.27 -22.84 6.35
N ALA A 101 1.52 -23.87 5.98
CA ALA A 101 1.94 -24.85 4.98
C ALA A 101 2.19 -24.20 3.61
N ILE A 102 1.28 -23.34 3.15
CA ILE A 102 1.44 -22.56 1.91
C ILE A 102 2.67 -21.64 2.00
N GLY A 103 2.86 -20.95 3.14
CA GLY A 103 4.01 -20.10 3.37
C GLY A 103 5.33 -20.85 3.26
N ILE A 104 5.44 -22.00 3.95
CA ILE A 104 6.63 -22.87 3.88
C ILE A 104 6.84 -23.37 2.45
N ALA A 105 5.79 -23.84 1.78
CA ALA A 105 5.89 -24.31 0.40
C ALA A 105 6.41 -23.21 -0.55
N LEU A 106 5.92 -21.98 -0.41
CA LEU A 106 6.38 -20.83 -1.21
C LEU A 106 7.84 -20.47 -0.91
N VAL A 107 8.28 -20.50 0.35
CA VAL A 107 9.70 -20.28 0.70
C VAL A 107 10.59 -21.35 0.06
N VAL A 108 10.19 -22.62 0.14
CA VAL A 108 10.93 -23.73 -0.46
C VAL A 108 10.99 -23.58 -1.99
N ILE A 109 9.87 -23.22 -2.63
CA ILE A 109 9.83 -22.96 -4.08
C ILE A 109 10.75 -21.79 -4.44
N ASP A 110 10.73 -20.69 -3.68
CA ASP A 110 11.60 -19.54 -3.94
C ASP A 110 13.09 -19.89 -3.81
N GLU A 111 13.46 -20.69 -2.82
CA GLU A 111 14.86 -21.12 -2.62
C GLU A 111 15.31 -22.12 -3.70
N ILE A 112 14.42 -22.97 -4.19
CA ILE A 112 14.69 -23.84 -5.35
C ILE A 112 14.87 -23.00 -6.62
N LEU A 113 14.01 -22.01 -6.85
CA LEU A 113 14.14 -21.08 -7.99
C LEU A 113 15.44 -20.28 -7.92
N ARG A 114 15.83 -19.85 -6.72
CA ARG A 114 17.13 -19.22 -6.45
C ARG A 114 18.29 -20.11 -6.83
N SER A 115 18.27 -21.34 -6.33
CA SER A 115 19.32 -22.34 -6.56
C SER A 115 19.45 -22.71 -8.04
N ARG A 116 18.35 -22.61 -8.81
CA ARG A 116 18.33 -22.84 -10.26
C ARG A 116 18.64 -21.58 -11.08
N ASN A 117 19.02 -20.47 -10.44
CA ASN A 117 19.33 -19.19 -11.09
C ASN A 117 18.18 -18.68 -12.00
N ALA A 118 16.94 -18.94 -11.59
CA ALA A 118 15.76 -18.54 -12.36
C ALA A 118 15.59 -17.01 -12.35
N LYS A 119 15.13 -16.46 -13.48
CA LYS A 119 14.80 -15.02 -13.60
C LYS A 119 13.57 -14.61 -12.78
N PHE A 120 12.75 -15.58 -12.38
CA PHE A 120 11.53 -15.37 -11.60
C PHE A 120 11.74 -15.81 -10.15
N ARG A 121 11.21 -15.04 -9.20
CA ARG A 121 11.31 -15.28 -7.76
C ARG A 121 9.92 -15.29 -7.14
N ALA A 122 9.63 -16.31 -6.34
CA ALA A 122 8.32 -16.52 -5.74
C ALA A 122 8.29 -15.96 -4.31
N HIS A 123 8.50 -14.64 -4.18
CA HIS A 123 8.49 -14.00 -2.86
C HIS A 123 7.14 -14.20 -2.16
N VAL A 124 7.19 -14.67 -0.91
CA VAL A 124 5.99 -14.92 -0.08
C VAL A 124 5.14 -13.67 0.12
N MET A 125 5.78 -12.50 0.30
CA MET A 125 5.07 -11.27 0.68
C MET A 125 4.07 -10.79 -0.40
N PRO A 126 4.44 -10.66 -1.69
CA PRO A 126 3.48 -10.34 -2.74
C PRO A 126 2.31 -11.34 -2.84
N VAL A 127 2.58 -12.64 -2.64
CA VAL A 127 1.55 -13.67 -2.69
C VAL A 127 0.58 -13.53 -1.53
N ALA A 128 1.09 -13.33 -0.31
CA ALA A 128 0.27 -13.09 0.87
C ALA A 128 -0.61 -11.85 0.70
N VAL A 129 -0.04 -10.75 0.18
CA VAL A 129 -0.78 -9.52 -0.11
C VAL A 129 -1.91 -9.74 -1.10
N GLY A 130 -1.65 -10.48 -2.20
CA GLY A 130 -2.66 -10.78 -3.19
C GLY A 130 -3.82 -11.64 -2.66
N ILE A 131 -3.59 -12.51 -1.68
CA ILE A 131 -4.62 -13.38 -1.10
C ILE A 131 -5.63 -12.61 -0.25
N TYR A 132 -5.19 -11.58 0.50
CA TYR A 132 -6.09 -10.85 1.40
C TYR A 132 -6.70 -9.59 0.78
N LEU A 133 -6.13 -9.06 -0.31
CA LEU A 133 -6.67 -7.86 -0.96
C LEU A 133 -7.91 -8.20 -1.81
N PRO A 134 -8.97 -7.37 -1.76
CA PRO A 134 -10.11 -7.48 -2.64
C PRO A 134 -9.70 -7.44 -4.12
N LEU A 135 -10.44 -8.15 -4.98
CA LEU A 135 -10.17 -8.19 -6.43
C LEU A 135 -10.14 -6.79 -7.07
N GLY A 136 -10.97 -5.87 -6.58
CA GLY A 136 -10.98 -4.47 -7.03
C GLY A 136 -9.67 -3.72 -6.81
N LEU A 137 -8.86 -4.11 -5.80
CA LEU A 137 -7.52 -3.56 -5.57
C LEU A 137 -6.43 -4.41 -6.24
N SER A 138 -6.58 -5.73 -6.26
CA SER A 138 -5.59 -6.65 -6.83
C SER A 138 -5.44 -6.51 -8.36
N VAL A 139 -6.52 -6.26 -9.09
CA VAL A 139 -6.48 -6.11 -10.56
C VAL A 139 -5.70 -4.85 -11.00
N PRO A 140 -5.96 -3.65 -10.46
CA PRO A 140 -5.14 -2.48 -10.76
C PRO A 140 -3.65 -2.67 -10.42
N ILE A 141 -3.35 -3.33 -9.29
CA ILE A 141 -1.96 -3.65 -8.91
C ILE A 141 -1.30 -4.57 -9.95
N LEU A 142 -2.01 -5.60 -10.41
CA LEU A 142 -1.54 -6.49 -11.48
C LEU A 142 -1.27 -5.72 -12.78
N ILE A 143 -2.20 -4.86 -13.19
CA ILE A 143 -2.05 -4.04 -14.39
C ILE A 143 -0.83 -3.11 -14.27
N GLY A 144 -0.65 -2.46 -13.11
CA GLY A 144 0.55 -1.66 -12.83
C GLY A 144 1.84 -2.49 -12.94
N GLY A 145 1.84 -3.74 -12.45
CA GLY A 145 2.95 -4.68 -12.61
C GLY A 145 3.23 -5.05 -14.07
N ILE A 146 2.20 -5.28 -14.87
CA ILE A 146 2.32 -5.55 -16.31
C ILE A 146 2.88 -4.32 -17.04
N ILE A 147 2.36 -3.13 -16.74
CA ILE A 147 2.85 -1.86 -17.30
C ILE A 147 4.34 -1.68 -16.97
N ASN A 148 4.74 -1.90 -15.72
CA ASN A 148 6.14 -1.82 -15.31
C ASN A 148 7.01 -2.83 -16.08
N HIS A 149 6.55 -4.08 -16.23
CA HIS A 149 7.28 -5.11 -16.97
C HIS A 149 7.47 -4.77 -18.46
N ILE A 150 6.41 -4.30 -19.12
CA ILE A 150 6.46 -3.86 -20.52
C ILE A 150 7.40 -2.66 -20.66
N THR A 151 7.24 -1.67 -19.78
CA THR A 151 8.02 -0.43 -19.80
C THR A 151 9.52 -0.71 -19.58
N ARG A 152 9.87 -1.62 -18.66
CA ARG A 152 11.25 -2.11 -18.48
C ARG A 152 11.79 -2.79 -19.73
N ARG A 153 11.00 -3.62 -20.41
CA ARG A 153 11.41 -4.26 -21.68
C ARG A 153 11.69 -3.23 -22.78
N ILE A 154 10.94 -2.13 -22.85
CA ILE A 154 11.13 -1.06 -23.84
C ILE A 154 12.35 -0.18 -23.51
N ALA A 155 12.60 0.07 -22.22
CA ALA A 155 13.71 0.92 -21.77
C ALA A 155 15.07 0.21 -21.76
N ARG A 156 15.09 -1.13 -21.63
CA ARG A 156 16.32 -1.92 -21.53
C ARG A 156 17.26 -1.77 -22.76
N PRO A 157 16.79 -1.82 -24.02
CA PRO A 157 17.63 -1.55 -25.19
C PRO A 157 18.20 -0.12 -25.24
N ARG A 158 17.56 0.83 -24.56
CA ARG A 158 17.96 2.25 -24.55
C ARG A 158 18.91 2.59 -23.39
N GLY A 159 19.17 1.66 -22.48
CA GLY A 159 19.95 1.93 -21.26
C GLY A 159 19.27 2.84 -20.24
N THR A 160 17.98 3.15 -20.41
CA THR A 160 17.25 4.11 -19.55
C THR A 160 16.34 3.42 -18.53
N GLU A 161 16.54 2.13 -18.25
CA GLU A 161 15.65 1.30 -17.41
C GLU A 161 15.42 1.90 -16.01
N GLU A 162 16.48 2.28 -15.30
CA GLU A 162 16.37 2.84 -13.94
C GLU A 162 15.63 4.18 -13.92
N ALA A 163 15.98 5.09 -14.84
CA ALA A 163 15.34 6.40 -14.95
C ALA A 163 13.85 6.27 -15.28
N THR A 164 13.50 5.36 -16.18
CA THR A 164 12.13 5.06 -16.56
C THR A 164 11.32 4.49 -15.39
N VAL A 165 11.87 3.53 -14.64
CA VAL A 165 11.21 2.95 -13.46
C VAL A 165 11.01 4.02 -12.38
N HIS A 166 12.05 4.79 -12.06
CA HIS A 166 11.98 5.83 -11.04
C HIS A 166 10.92 6.88 -11.37
N ARG A 167 10.84 7.33 -12.63
CA ARG A 167 9.80 8.28 -13.08
C ARG A 167 8.39 7.70 -13.02
N GLY A 168 8.22 6.45 -13.44
CA GLY A 168 6.93 5.75 -13.35
C GLY A 168 6.45 5.64 -11.91
N VAL A 169 7.34 5.26 -10.99
CA VAL A 169 7.06 5.19 -9.55
C VAL A 169 6.73 6.58 -8.99
N LEU A 170 7.51 7.61 -9.32
CA LEU A 170 7.27 8.98 -8.86
C LEU A 170 5.91 9.50 -9.33
N PHE A 171 5.59 9.34 -10.62
CA PHE A 171 4.30 9.76 -11.17
C PHE A 171 3.13 8.99 -10.54
N GLY A 172 3.24 7.66 -10.42
CA GLY A 172 2.22 6.83 -9.78
C GLY A 172 1.99 7.21 -8.32
N SER A 173 3.06 7.41 -7.54
CA SER A 173 2.96 7.85 -6.14
C SER A 173 2.32 9.24 -6.01
N GLY A 174 2.57 10.14 -6.96
CA GLY A 174 1.94 11.47 -7.01
C GLY A 174 0.43 11.39 -7.27
N LEU A 175 -0.01 10.49 -8.16
CA LEU A 175 -1.43 10.25 -8.41
C LEU A 175 -2.13 9.67 -7.18
N ILE A 176 -1.52 8.67 -6.53
CA ILE A 176 -2.06 8.05 -5.30
C ILE A 176 -2.16 9.10 -4.17
N ALA A 177 -1.11 9.90 -3.98
CA ALA A 177 -1.12 10.96 -2.97
C ALA A 177 -2.17 12.04 -3.29
N GLY A 178 -2.31 12.41 -4.57
CA GLY A 178 -3.32 13.37 -5.02
C GLY A 178 -4.75 12.88 -4.77
N GLU A 179 -5.03 11.62 -5.09
CA GLU A 179 -6.31 10.97 -4.81
C GLU A 179 -6.61 10.98 -3.30
N ALA A 180 -5.65 10.57 -2.47
CA ALA A 180 -5.84 10.53 -1.01
C ALA A 180 -6.11 11.93 -0.42
N ILE A 181 -5.36 12.95 -0.85
CA ILE A 181 -5.56 14.34 -0.40
C ILE A 181 -6.94 14.85 -0.85
N MET A 182 -7.34 14.61 -2.11
CA MET A 182 -8.67 14.99 -2.58
C MET A 182 -9.78 14.24 -1.83
N GLY A 183 -9.59 12.97 -1.49
CA GLY A 183 -10.52 12.20 -0.68
C GLY A 183 -10.73 12.81 0.71
N ILE A 184 -9.65 13.25 1.36
CA ILE A 184 -9.70 13.97 2.64
C ILE A 184 -10.44 15.31 2.48
N ILE A 185 -10.11 16.10 1.46
CA ILE A 185 -10.78 17.39 1.19
C ILE A 185 -12.28 17.15 1.02
N THR A 186 -12.67 16.23 0.14
CA THR A 186 -14.08 15.88 -0.10
C THR A 186 -14.78 15.44 1.19
N ALA A 187 -14.12 14.66 2.05
CA ALA A 187 -14.68 14.26 3.34
C ALA A 187 -15.00 15.46 4.24
N PHE A 188 -14.11 16.46 4.31
CA PHE A 188 -14.36 17.70 5.04
C PHE A 188 -15.55 18.48 4.47
N LEU A 189 -15.70 18.53 3.14
CA LEU A 189 -16.81 19.22 2.50
C LEU A 189 -18.16 18.51 2.71
N ILE A 190 -18.17 17.16 2.70
CA ILE A 190 -19.35 16.33 3.00
C ILE A 190 -19.80 16.59 4.45
N VAL A 191 -18.88 16.51 5.41
CA VAL A 191 -19.19 16.77 6.83
C VAL A 191 -19.61 18.23 7.06
N GLY A 192 -19.10 19.17 6.26
CA GLY A 192 -19.51 20.57 6.23
C GLY A 192 -20.90 20.84 5.63
N GLY A 193 -21.63 19.81 5.20
CA GLY A 193 -23.00 19.93 4.68
C GLY A 193 -23.08 20.44 3.24
N MET A 194 -21.97 20.53 2.52
CA MET A 194 -21.99 20.90 1.11
C MET A 194 -22.42 19.69 0.27
N LYS A 195 -23.53 19.83 -0.45
CA LYS A 195 -23.94 18.86 -1.48
C LYS A 195 -22.99 18.98 -2.66
N LEU A 196 -21.89 18.26 -2.60
CA LEU A 196 -21.01 18.13 -3.74
C LEU A 196 -21.77 17.38 -4.84
N PRO A 197 -21.80 17.89 -6.09
CA PRO A 197 -22.18 17.10 -7.23
C PRO A 197 -21.05 16.09 -7.46
N ILE A 198 -21.01 15.05 -6.64
CA ILE A 198 -20.18 13.89 -6.88
C ILE A 198 -20.73 13.32 -8.17
N MET A 199 -20.02 13.52 -9.28
CA MET A 199 -20.33 12.85 -10.53
C MET A 199 -20.12 11.37 -10.30
N LYS A 200 -21.18 10.68 -9.84
CA LYS A 200 -21.28 9.24 -9.86
C LYS A 200 -21.40 8.84 -11.32
N PHE A 201 -20.24 8.68 -11.95
CA PHE A 201 -20.17 8.12 -13.28
C PHE A 201 -20.42 6.61 -13.16
N GLU A 202 -21.68 6.19 -13.29
CA GLU A 202 -22.07 4.77 -13.32
C GLU A 202 -21.72 4.09 -14.66
N SER A 203 -20.99 4.77 -15.55
CA SER A 203 -20.57 4.19 -16.82
C SER A 203 -19.25 3.43 -16.66
N ASP A 204 -19.35 2.09 -16.68
CA ASP A 204 -18.19 1.18 -16.77
C ASP A 204 -17.26 1.51 -17.95
N VAL A 205 -17.81 2.06 -19.04
CA VAL A 205 -17.03 2.48 -20.20
C VAL A 205 -16.17 3.69 -19.88
N LEU A 206 -16.71 4.68 -19.17
CA LEU A 206 -15.96 5.89 -18.81
C LEU A 206 -14.86 5.60 -17.81
N SER A 207 -15.12 4.76 -16.80
CA SER A 207 -14.10 4.34 -15.83
C SER A 207 -12.96 3.58 -16.54
N LEU A 208 -13.28 2.72 -17.50
CA LEU A 208 -12.29 2.00 -18.30
C LEU A 208 -11.47 2.93 -19.21
N VAL A 209 -12.11 3.95 -19.80
CA VAL A 209 -11.43 4.98 -20.60
C VAL A 209 -10.50 5.83 -19.73
N LEU A 210 -10.96 6.31 -18.59
CA LEU A 210 -10.14 7.10 -17.65
C LEU A 210 -8.96 6.29 -17.13
N PHE A 211 -9.20 5.02 -16.78
CA PHE A 211 -8.13 4.10 -16.38
C PHE A 211 -7.13 3.87 -17.52
N GLY A 212 -7.61 3.67 -18.75
CA GLY A 212 -6.77 3.55 -19.95
C GLY A 212 -5.92 4.80 -20.20
N LEU A 213 -6.50 6.00 -20.05
CA LEU A 213 -5.78 7.28 -20.16
C LEU A 213 -4.72 7.43 -19.06
N ALA A 214 -5.03 7.07 -17.82
CA ALA A 214 -4.07 7.09 -16.72
C ALA A 214 -2.91 6.10 -16.97
N ALA A 215 -3.22 4.89 -17.43
CA ALA A 215 -2.22 3.88 -17.80
C ALA A 215 -1.33 4.34 -18.96
N LEU A 216 -1.92 4.92 -20.02
CA LEU A 216 -1.18 5.50 -21.14
C LEU A 216 -0.32 6.68 -20.71
N GLY A 217 -0.84 7.55 -19.84
CA GLY A 217 -0.09 8.66 -19.24
C GLY A 217 1.12 8.17 -18.46
N LEU A 218 0.97 7.09 -17.68
CA LEU A 218 2.05 6.47 -16.92
C LEU A 218 3.12 5.90 -17.86
N VAL A 219 2.73 5.16 -18.90
CA VAL A 219 3.67 4.66 -19.92
C VAL A 219 4.38 5.81 -20.64
N TYR A 220 3.65 6.85 -21.02
CA TYR A 220 4.20 8.01 -21.71
C TYR A 220 5.24 8.74 -20.85
N VAL A 221 4.92 9.04 -19.60
CA VAL A 221 5.82 9.73 -18.67
C VAL A 221 7.04 8.87 -18.34
N ALA A 222 6.85 7.56 -18.18
CA ALA A 222 7.95 6.64 -17.90
C ALA A 222 8.91 6.48 -19.10
N VAL A 223 8.39 6.40 -20.33
CA VAL A 223 9.18 6.14 -21.56
C VAL A 223 9.75 7.42 -22.18
N LYS A 224 9.18 8.60 -21.92
CA LYS A 224 9.70 9.89 -22.40
C LYS A 224 10.98 10.25 -21.65
N SER A 225 12.05 9.54 -21.98
CA SER A 225 13.44 9.93 -21.72
C SER A 225 13.66 11.26 -22.44
N LYS A 226 13.74 12.36 -21.67
CA LYS A 226 14.46 13.53 -22.17
C LYS A 226 15.93 13.14 -22.07
N GLU A 227 16.57 13.08 -23.23
CA GLU A 227 18.01 13.30 -23.36
C GLU A 227 18.45 14.54 -22.58
#